data_AF-A0A443SI11-F1
#
_entry.id   AF-A0A443SI11-F1
#
_cell.length_a   1.000
_cell.length_b   1.000
_cell.length_c   1.000
_cell.angle_alpha   90.00
_cell.angle_beta   90.00
_cell.angle_gamma   90.00
#
_symmetry.space_group_name_H-M   'P 1'
#
loop_
_entity.id
_entity.type
_entity.pdbx_description
1 polymer ?
#
loop_
_entity_poly.entity_id
_entity_poly.type
_entity_poly.pdbx_seq_one_letter_code
_entity_poly.pdbx_strand_id
1 'polypeptide(L)' 'MFVCLFSVRKRIGAIATPEVIHVVSALPKTRSGKIMRRLLKKVAVDERELGDVSTLADDSIIEELFTTRPIYGVC' A
#
# COMPACT_ATOMS: atom_id res chain seq x y z
N MET A 1 0.27 -8.83 -15.29
CA MET A 1 0.44 -8.86 -13.82
C MET A 1 1.79 -9.45 -13.34
N PHE A 2 2.76 -9.81 -14.21
CA PHE A 2 4.07 -10.37 -13.79
C PHE A 2 5.28 -9.43 -14.02
N VAL A 3 5.09 -8.29 -14.70
CA VAL A 3 6.20 -7.45 -15.20
C VAL A 3 6.94 -6.70 -14.08
N CYS A 4 6.28 -6.43 -12.96
CA CYS A 4 6.84 -5.61 -11.88
C CYS A 4 7.94 -6.36 -11.09
N LEU A 5 7.72 -7.64 -10.74
CA LEU A 5 8.70 -8.43 -9.99
C LEU A 5 10.04 -8.56 -10.72
N PHE A 6 10.00 -8.78 -12.04
CA PHE A 6 11.21 -8.97 -12.84
C PHE A 6 12.08 -7.71 -12.87
N SER A 7 11.44 -6.54 -12.89
CA SER A 7 12.14 -5.24 -12.92
C SER A 7 12.83 -4.95 -11.59
N VAL A 8 12.18 -5.27 -10.46
CA VAL A 8 12.76 -5.11 -9.12
C VAL A 8 13.92 -6.08 -8.90
N ARG A 9 13.73 -7.35 -9.27
CA ARG A 9 14.76 -8.39 -9.15
C ARG A 9 16.02 -8.08 -9.97
N LYS A 10 15.88 -7.49 -11.16
CA LYS A 10 17.01 -7.06 -12.00
C LYS A 10 17.73 -5.83 -11.47
N ARG A 11 17.02 -4.88 -10.86
CA ARG A 11 17.60 -3.60 -10.41
C ARG A 11 18.20 -3.66 -9.01
N ILE A 12 17.59 -4.40 -8.10
CA ILE A 12 18.00 -4.45 -6.68
C ILE A 12 18.54 -5.84 -6.33
N GLY A 13 17.92 -6.91 -6.81
CA GLY A 13 18.33 -8.30 -6.55
C GLY A 13 17.19 -9.16 -6.00
N ALA A 14 17.45 -10.46 -5.85
CA ALA A 14 16.43 -11.43 -5.41
C ALA A 14 15.88 -11.13 -4.01
N ILE A 15 16.70 -10.54 -3.13
CA ILE A 15 16.32 -10.19 -1.74
C ILE A 15 15.24 -9.11 -1.64
N ALA A 16 15.10 -8.26 -2.67
CA ALA A 16 14.16 -7.15 -2.68
C ALA A 16 12.87 -7.49 -3.44
N THR A 17 12.67 -8.75 -3.81
CA THR A 17 11.48 -9.18 -4.54
C THR A 17 10.28 -9.11 -3.59
N PRO A 18 9.27 -8.27 -3.87
CA PRO A 18 8.09 -8.20 -3.01
C PRO A 18 7.29 -9.50 -3.10
N GLU A 19 6.88 -10.03 -1.95
CA GLU A 19 6.03 -11.23 -1.88
C GLU A 19 4.59 -10.94 -2.33
N VAL A 20 4.09 -9.74 -2.04
CA VAL A 20 2.71 -9.32 -2.34
C VAL A 20 2.73 -7.95 -3.00
N ILE A 21 1.93 -7.78 -4.05
CA ILE A 21 1.70 -6.50 -4.72
C ILE A 21 0.23 -6.14 -4.59
N HIS A 22 -0.04 -5.05 -3.87
CA HIS A 22 -1.37 -4.47 -3.76
C HIS A 22 -1.53 -3.38 -4.82
N VAL A 23 -2.38 -3.63 -5.82
CA VAL A 23 -2.74 -2.64 -6.84
C VAL A 23 -3.93 -1.83 -6.34
N VAL A 24 -3.77 -0.52 -6.27
CA VAL A 24 -4.77 0.42 -5.74
C VAL A 24 -4.97 1.55 -6.73
N SER A 25 -6.17 2.13 -6.76
CA SER A 25 -6.48 3.25 -7.66
C SER A 25 -5.74 4.53 -7.23
N ALA A 26 -5.62 4.74 -5.92
CA ALA A 26 -5.01 5.92 -5.32
C ALA A 26 -4.15 5.57 -4.11
N LEU A 27 -3.15 6.42 -3.84
CA LEU A 27 -2.32 6.34 -2.64
C LEU A 27 -2.80 7.38 -1.61
N PRO A 28 -2.75 7.07 -0.31
CA PRO A 28 -3.13 8.01 0.73
C PRO A 28 -2.12 9.15 0.76
N LYS A 29 -2.58 10.35 0.39
CA LYS A 29 -1.79 11.58 0.36
C LYS A 29 -2.36 12.60 1.33
N THR A 30 -1.48 13.37 1.96
CA THR A 30 -1.90 14.55 2.74
C THR A 30 -2.37 15.67 1.83
N ARG A 31 -3.03 16.70 2.39
CA ARG A 31 -3.33 17.95 1.68
C ARG A 31 -2.09 18.65 1.07
N SER A 32 -0.89 18.33 1.55
CA SER A 32 0.39 18.80 0.99
C SER A 32 0.99 17.85 -0.07
N GLY A 33 0.28 16.78 -0.44
CA GLY A 33 0.70 15.81 -1.46
C GLY A 33 1.71 14.74 -0.98
N LYS A 34 2.06 14.72 0.31
CA LYS A 34 3.00 13.72 0.86
C LYS A 34 2.31 12.37 0.99
N ILE A 35 2.97 11.30 0.53
CA ILE A 35 2.46 9.92 0.68
C ILE A 35 2.58 9.50 2.15
N MET A 36 1.47 9.13 2.77
CA MET A 36 1.44 8.69 4.17
C MET A 36 1.77 7.20 4.28
N ARG A 37 3.06 6.87 4.17
CA ARG A 37 3.55 5.48 4.26
C ARG A 37 3.19 4.77 5.57
N ARG A 38 3.01 5.53 6.67
CA ARG A 38 2.57 5.01 7.97
C ARG A 38 1.23 4.26 7.87
N LEU A 39 0.27 4.83 7.14
CA LEU A 39 -1.05 4.23 6.94
C LEU A 39 -0.95 2.94 6.12
N LEU A 40 -0.14 2.94 5.05
CA LEU A 40 0.09 1.74 4.25
C LEU A 40 0.65 0.59 5.09
N LYS A 41 1.54 0.89 6.05
CA LYS A 41 2.05 -0.13 6.98
C LYS A 41 0.96 -0.68 7.90
N LYS A 42 0.07 0.17 8.40
CA LYS A 42 -1.08 -0.24 9.23
C LYS A 42 -2.06 -1.10 8.44
N VAL A 43 -2.42 -0.68 7.23
CA VAL A 43 -3.26 -1.46 6.30
C VAL A 43 -2.65 -2.82 5.99
N ALA A 44 -1.34 -2.89 5.75
CA ALA A 44 -0.66 -4.15 5.47
C ALA A 44 -0.83 -5.17 6.62
N VAL A 45 -0.76 -4.70 7.87
CA VAL A 45 -0.91 -5.52 9.09
C VAL A 45 -2.38 -5.68 9.52
N ASP A 46 -3.34 -5.13 8.75
CA ASP A 46 -4.78 -5.15 9.07
C ASP A 46 -5.15 -4.40 10.36
N GLU A 47 -4.39 -3.34 10.67
CA GLU A 47 -4.60 -2.55 11.88
C GLU A 47 -5.50 -1.34 11.59
N ARG A 48 -6.73 -1.36 12.14
CA ARG A 48 -7.72 -0.29 11.95
C ARG A 48 -7.51 0.93 12.86
N GLU A 49 -6.61 0.84 13.83
CA GLU A 49 -6.20 1.97 14.66
C GLU A 49 -5.18 2.83 13.91
N LEU A 50 -5.69 3.73 13.06
CA LEU A 50 -4.87 4.58 12.20
C LEU A 50 -4.33 5.84 12.90
N GLY A 51 -4.85 6.16 14.08
CA GLY A 51 -4.55 7.40 14.81
C GLY A 51 -5.06 8.63 14.07
N ASP A 52 -4.31 9.73 14.13
CA ASP A 52 -4.73 10.98 13.50
C ASP A 52 -4.61 10.93 11.97
N VAL A 53 -5.77 10.95 11.29
CA VAL A 53 -5.93 10.94 9.83
C VAL A 53 -6.51 12.24 9.29
N SER A 54 -6.79 13.23 10.15
CA SER A 54 -7.40 14.52 9.80
C SER A 54 -6.66 15.33 8.73
N THR A 55 -5.39 15.00 8.48
CA THR A 55 -4.52 15.65 7.49
C THR A 55 -4.59 15.02 6.10
N LEU A 56 -5.36 13.94 5.91
CA LEU A 56 -5.58 13.35 4.60
C LEU A 56 -6.32 14.32 3.68
N ALA A 57 -6.06 14.16 2.38
CA ALA A 57 -6.82 14.83 1.35
C ALA A 57 -8.18 14.14 1.11
N ASP A 58 -8.23 12.81 1.23
CA ASP A 58 -9.40 12.00 0.95
C ASP A 58 -9.44 10.75 1.84
N ASP A 59 -10.36 10.74 2.80
CA ASP A 59 -10.50 9.66 3.78
C ASP A 59 -11.10 8.38 3.18
N SER A 60 -11.82 8.46 2.05
CA SER A 60 -12.45 7.31 1.39
C SER A 60 -11.41 6.28 0.89
N ILE A 61 -10.20 6.74 0.59
CA ILE A 61 -9.08 5.87 0.18
C ILE A 61 -8.76 4.84 1.27
N ILE A 62 -8.97 5.18 2.55
CA ILE A 62 -8.67 4.26 3.66
C ILE A 62 -9.56 3.02 3.57
N GLU A 63 -10.86 3.18 3.37
CA GLU A 63 -11.78 2.05 3.27
C GLU A 63 -11.50 1.20 2.04
N GLU A 64 -11.18 1.83 0.90
CA GLU A 64 -10.77 1.13 -0.33
C GLU A 64 -9.52 0.27 -0.09
N LEU A 65 -8.53 0.80 0.64
CA LEU A 65 -7.29 0.10 0.95
C LEU A 65 -7.51 -1.13 1.83
N PHE A 66 -8.44 -1.09 2.79
CA PHE A 66 -8.78 -2.26 3.59
C PHE A 66 -9.61 -3.27 2.79
N THR A 67 -10.48 -2.81 1.90
CA THR A 67 -11.36 -3.66 1.09
C THR A 67 -10.59 -4.40 0.00
N THR A 68 -9.66 -3.71 -0.67
CA THR A 68 -8.89 -4.25 -1.80
C THR A 68 -7.64 -5.02 -1.33
N ARG A 69 -7.39 -5.05 -0.01
CA ARG A 69 -6.19 -5.67 0.57
C ARG A 69 -6.03 -7.11 0.07
N PRO A 70 -4.93 -7.44 -0.62
CA PRO A 70 -4.66 -8.82 -1.02
C PRO A 70 -4.40 -9.66 0.23
N ILE A 71 -5.16 -10.73 0.39
CA ILE A 71 -4.98 -11.68 1.49
C ILE A 71 -3.67 -12.44 1.23
N TYR A 72 -2.84 -12.55 2.26
CA TYR A 72 -1.60 -13.34 2.19
C TYR A 72 -1.90 -14.75 1.66
N GLY A 73 -1.35 -15.08 0.49
CA GLY A 73 -1.42 -16.44 -0.07
C GLY A 73 -2.30 -16.66 -1.31
N VAL A 74 -2.93 -15.62 -1.88
CA VAL A 74 -3.65 -15.75 -3.15
C VAL A 74 -3.17 -14.71 -4.16
N CYS A 75 -2.53 -15.20 -5.23
CA CYS A 75 -2.26 -14.51 -6.48
C CYS A 75 -3.25 -15.00 -7.55
#